data_AF-A0A3M2EGQ0-F1
#
_entry.id   AF-A0A3M2EGQ0-F1
#
_cell.length_a   1.000
_cell.length_b   1.000
_cell.length_c   1.000
_cell.angle_alpha   90.00
_cell.angle_beta   90.00
_cell.angle_gamma   90.00
#
_symmetry.space_group_name_H-M   'P 1'
#
loop_
_entity.id
_entity.type
_entity.pdbx_description
1 polymer ?
#
loop_
_entity_poly.entity_id
_entity_poly.type
_entity_poly.pdbx_seq_one_letter_code
_entity_poly.pdbx_strand_id
1 'polypeptide(L)'
;MSASLDRPRGFSMIEMVGVLAVISILAAVIAPSAIQMISSSKQTAEDQALSAIADAFRLYVQNNKKIPNEATWAGDLATLMNSAPSKVTTNGNNGSRIYLYPQDFFTQGNTTAPLPYDQYAAAVSDANAGAISALPTSSPYNARVMVVSNLNPATPLTQTSGALAASTFDNIWNQSGAFPAELTEGDMLKIARINLADLFDSLVLNNNDPAASASYRIDGVAMPAIAPGSQVTLALIKTTQLDLLDSYGTVYNRHVLNAATSFSYLTTWGGTLGATGGSGSGGSSGSSGSTTGPNGGSTTITTLSSSNVTNPTPMATQQPNCTSQGSFTLTLTNNSNQDYLIFEGQTSGSNFVPSTPDKVKKGNTAAPTIAGCSVVLLSTGKKTAPLYLFYMPNNNTSYTFP
;
A
#
# COMPACT_ATOMS: atom_id res chain seq x y z
N MET A 1 -59.04 50.28 -63.73
CA MET A 1 -58.09 49.58 -62.86
C MET A 1 -57.55 48.37 -63.61
N SER A 2 -56.36 48.49 -64.20
CA SER A 2 -55.70 47.41 -64.95
C SER A 2 -54.54 46.91 -64.09
N ALA A 3 -54.67 45.68 -63.57
CA ALA A 3 -53.62 45.03 -62.79
C ALA A 3 -52.55 44.52 -63.77
N SER A 4 -51.37 45.14 -63.73
CA SER A 4 -50.17 44.67 -64.42
C SER A 4 -49.71 43.37 -63.74
N LEU A 5 -49.94 42.24 -64.41
CA LEU A 5 -49.44 40.94 -64.01
C LEU A 5 -47.93 40.88 -64.32
N ASP A 6 -47.10 41.09 -63.29
CA ASP A 6 -45.67 40.81 -63.36
C ASP A 6 -45.46 39.32 -63.69
N ARG A 7 -44.87 39.06 -64.86
CA ARG A 7 -44.46 37.71 -65.25
C ARG A 7 -43.33 37.26 -64.33
N PRO A 8 -43.49 36.17 -63.56
CA PRO A 8 -42.39 35.62 -62.78
C PRO A 8 -41.31 35.15 -63.75
N ARG A 9 -40.12 35.76 -63.66
CA ARG A 9 -38.93 35.30 -64.37
C ARG A 9 -38.53 33.97 -63.73
N GLY A 10 -38.78 32.86 -64.43
CA GLY A 10 -38.33 31.55 -63.98
C GLY A 10 -36.81 31.49 -64.00
N PHE A 11 -36.20 31.11 -62.88
CA PHE A 11 -34.78 30.78 -62.82
C PHE A 11 -34.49 29.67 -63.83
N SER A 12 -33.43 29.84 -64.62
CA SER A 12 -33.04 28.86 -65.63
C SER A 12 -32.53 27.57 -64.96
N MET A 13 -32.83 26.40 -65.53
CA MET A 13 -32.26 25.12 -65.07
C MET A 13 -30.74 25.17 -64.97
N ILE A 14 -30.07 25.90 -65.88
CA ILE A 14 -28.61 26.00 -65.89
C ILE A 14 -28.06 26.73 -64.65
N GLU A 15 -28.83 27.68 -64.11
CA GLU A 15 -28.47 28.45 -62.92
C GLU A 15 -28.57 27.59 -61.65
N MET A 16 -29.60 26.73 -61.56
CA MET A 16 -29.71 25.73 -60.49
C MET A 16 -28.59 24.69 -60.53
N VAL A 17 -28.22 24.19 -61.71
CA VAL A 17 -27.09 23.26 -61.85
C VAL A 17 -25.78 23.92 -61.44
N GLY A 18 -25.57 25.19 -61.81
CA GLY A 18 -24.41 25.97 -61.39
C GLY A 18 -24.31 26.11 -59.87
N VAL A 19 -25.40 26.47 -59.19
CA VAL A 19 -25.43 26.62 -57.73
C VAL A 19 -25.16 25.28 -57.01
N LEU A 20 -25.80 24.19 -57.46
CA LEU A 20 -25.56 22.87 -56.88
C LEU A 20 -24.11 22.39 -57.07
N ALA A 21 -23.49 22.72 -58.21
CA ALA A 21 -22.08 22.38 -58.44
C ALA A 21 -21.15 23.11 -57.46
N VAL A 22 -21.37 24.41 -57.24
CA VAL A 22 -20.56 25.19 -56.29
C VAL A 22 -20.74 24.68 -54.86
N ILE A 23 -21.98 24.43 -54.42
CA ILE A 23 -22.26 23.87 -53.09
C ILE A 23 -21.59 22.49 -52.94
N SER A 24 -21.62 21.65 -53.97
CA SER A 24 -20.99 20.33 -53.93
C SER A 24 -19.47 20.41 -53.76
N ILE A 25 -18.81 21.33 -54.46
CA ILE A 25 -17.36 21.54 -54.32
C ILE A 25 -17.02 22.03 -52.92
N LEU A 26 -17.78 23.00 -52.39
CA LEU A 26 -17.57 23.52 -51.04
C LEU A 26 -17.80 22.43 -49.97
N ALA A 27 -18.88 21.64 -50.13
CA ALA A 27 -19.17 20.52 -49.23
C ALA A 27 -18.05 19.47 -49.26
N ALA A 28 -17.52 19.13 -50.44
CA ALA A 28 -16.44 18.17 -50.60
C ALA A 28 -15.14 18.61 -49.89
N VAL A 29 -14.84 19.91 -49.89
CA VAL A 29 -13.66 20.47 -49.21
C VAL A 29 -13.84 20.49 -47.68
N ILE A 30 -15.04 20.76 -47.18
CA ILE A 30 -15.29 20.89 -45.72
C ILE A 30 -15.49 19.52 -45.05
N ALA A 31 -16.07 18.54 -45.75
CA ALA A 31 -16.48 17.27 -45.17
C ALA A 31 -15.38 16.52 -44.37
N PRO A 32 -14.12 16.38 -44.84
CA PRO A 32 -13.09 15.67 -44.08
C PRO A 32 -12.80 16.32 -42.72
N SER A 33 -12.76 17.66 -42.67
CA SER A 33 -12.48 18.41 -41.45
C SER A 33 -13.60 18.28 -40.41
N ALA A 34 -14.85 18.31 -40.86
CA ALA A 34 -16.01 18.13 -39.99
C ALA A 34 -16.03 16.73 -39.36
N ILE A 35 -15.67 15.70 -40.12
CA ILE A 35 -15.59 14.31 -39.63
C ILE A 35 -14.51 14.17 -38.54
N GLN A 36 -13.32 14.76 -38.76
CA GLN A 36 -12.24 14.76 -37.76
C GLN A 36 -12.63 15.50 -36.47
N MET A 37 -13.35 16.62 -36.61
CA MET A 37 -13.86 17.38 -35.45
C MET A 37 -14.87 16.56 -34.63
N ILE A 38 -15.78 15.84 -35.29
CA ILE A 38 -16.73 14.96 -34.59
C ILE A 38 -15.99 13.81 -33.90
N SER A 39 -15.01 13.20 -34.56
CA SER A 39 -14.20 12.11 -33.99
C SER A 39 -13.43 12.56 -32.74
N SER A 40 -12.71 13.68 -32.83
CA SER A 40 -11.96 14.24 -31.70
C SER A 40 -12.87 14.67 -30.54
N SER A 41 -14.06 15.21 -30.83
CA SER A 41 -15.07 15.52 -29.81
C SER A 41 -15.54 14.26 -29.08
N LYS A 42 -15.79 13.16 -29.80
CA LYS A 42 -16.14 11.87 -29.19
C LYS A 42 -15.01 11.31 -28.33
N GLN A 43 -13.76 11.38 -28.79
CA GLN A 43 -12.61 10.95 -28.00
C GLN A 43 -12.49 11.76 -26.71
N THR A 44 -12.61 13.09 -26.80
CA THR A 44 -12.52 13.98 -25.64
C THR A 44 -13.63 13.70 -24.63
N ALA A 45 -14.87 13.50 -25.10
CA ALA A 45 -16.00 13.15 -24.25
C ALA A 45 -15.79 11.79 -23.55
N GLU A 46 -15.16 10.83 -24.24
CA GLU A 46 -14.86 9.54 -23.65
C GLU A 46 -13.72 9.59 -22.64
N ASP A 47 -12.66 10.36 -22.91
CA ASP A 47 -11.56 10.57 -21.97
C ASP A 47 -12.08 11.20 -20.66
N GLN A 48 -13.01 12.16 -20.76
CA GLN A 48 -13.69 12.74 -19.60
C GLN A 48 -14.56 11.71 -18.86
N ALA A 49 -15.32 10.89 -19.59
CA ALA A 49 -16.16 9.85 -18.99
C ALA A 49 -15.32 8.78 -18.27
N LEU A 50 -14.21 8.37 -18.86
CA LEU A 50 -13.27 7.41 -18.29
C LEU A 50 -12.57 7.96 -17.04
N SER A 51 -12.18 9.24 -17.03
CA SER A 51 -11.67 9.90 -15.83
C SER A 51 -12.72 9.89 -14.70
N ALA A 52 -13.97 10.24 -15.01
CA ALA A 52 -15.05 10.22 -14.02
C ALA A 52 -15.33 8.80 -13.49
N ILE A 53 -15.26 7.77 -14.34
CA ILE A 53 -15.37 6.37 -13.93
C ILE A 53 -14.20 5.96 -13.03
N ALA A 54 -12.97 6.37 -13.36
CA ALA A 54 -11.79 6.09 -12.54
C ALA A 54 -11.88 6.71 -11.14
N ASP A 55 -12.31 7.96 -11.05
CA ASP A 55 -12.52 8.66 -9.79
C ASP A 55 -13.64 8.02 -8.97
N ALA A 56 -14.77 7.70 -9.61
CA ALA A 56 -15.88 7.00 -8.98
C ALA A 56 -15.46 5.62 -8.48
N PHE A 57 -14.61 4.90 -9.22
CA PHE A 57 -14.07 3.61 -8.79
C PHE A 57 -13.25 3.73 -7.52
N ARG A 58 -12.31 4.68 -7.46
CA ARG A 58 -11.50 4.90 -6.26
C ARG A 58 -12.35 5.30 -5.06
N LEU A 59 -13.33 6.17 -5.28
CA LEU A 59 -14.27 6.58 -4.24
C LEU A 59 -15.13 5.41 -3.73
N TYR A 60 -15.61 4.55 -4.64
CA TYR A 60 -16.33 3.32 -4.28
C TYR A 60 -15.49 2.41 -3.39
N VAL A 61 -14.23 2.15 -3.78
CA VAL A 61 -13.31 1.32 -2.99
C VAL A 61 -13.09 1.89 -1.60
N GLN A 62 -12.88 3.21 -1.49
CA GLN A 62 -12.69 3.88 -0.21
C GLN A 62 -13.93 3.85 0.69
N ASN A 63 -15.12 4.09 0.13
CA ASN A 63 -16.36 4.19 0.90
C ASN A 63 -16.89 2.82 1.32
N ASN A 64 -16.83 1.84 0.42
CA ASN A 64 -17.45 0.53 0.62
C ASN A 64 -16.47 -0.50 1.17
N LYS A 65 -15.17 -0.19 1.21
CA LYS A 65 -14.06 -1.10 1.56
C LYS A 65 -14.07 -2.39 0.74
N LYS A 66 -14.48 -2.28 -0.52
CA LYS A 66 -14.65 -3.39 -1.46
C LYS A 66 -14.07 -3.03 -2.82
N ILE A 67 -13.44 -4.01 -3.47
CA ILE A 67 -13.05 -3.90 -4.88
C ILE A 67 -13.92 -4.87 -5.67
N PRO A 68 -14.71 -4.39 -6.64
CA PRO A 68 -15.63 -5.23 -7.37
C PRO A 68 -14.89 -6.14 -8.38
N ASN A 69 -15.58 -7.19 -8.82
CA ASN A 69 -15.13 -8.03 -9.92
C ASN A 69 -15.80 -7.63 -11.24
N GLU A 70 -15.51 -8.38 -12.31
CA GLU A 70 -16.07 -8.15 -13.64
C GLU A 70 -17.60 -8.25 -13.73
N ALA A 71 -18.24 -8.95 -12.79
CA ALA A 71 -19.69 -9.12 -12.77
C ALA A 71 -20.41 -7.96 -12.07
N THR A 72 -19.83 -7.39 -11.01
CA THR A 72 -20.52 -6.39 -10.16
C THR A 72 -20.09 -4.95 -10.41
N TRP A 73 -18.88 -4.70 -10.94
CA TRP A 73 -18.29 -3.34 -11.00
C TRP A 73 -19.23 -2.31 -11.64
N ALA A 74 -19.91 -2.65 -12.73
CA ALA A 74 -20.79 -1.72 -13.41
C ALA A 74 -22.01 -1.33 -12.57
N GLY A 75 -22.62 -2.28 -11.86
CA GLY A 75 -23.76 -2.01 -10.98
C GLY A 75 -23.37 -1.20 -9.74
N ASP A 76 -22.22 -1.55 -9.17
CA ASP A 76 -21.64 -0.89 -8.00
C ASP A 76 -21.32 0.59 -8.30
N LEU A 77 -20.62 0.86 -9.42
CA LEU A 77 -20.31 2.23 -9.83
C LEU A 77 -21.55 3.01 -10.26
N ALA A 78 -22.48 2.36 -10.97
CA ALA A 78 -23.70 3.03 -11.43
C ALA A 78 -24.54 3.57 -10.26
N THR A 79 -24.59 2.83 -9.15
CA THR A 79 -25.24 3.27 -7.91
C THR A 79 -24.58 4.53 -7.35
N LEU A 80 -23.23 4.56 -7.30
CA LEU A 80 -22.48 5.72 -6.82
C LEU A 80 -22.63 6.94 -7.74
N MET A 81 -22.63 6.73 -9.06
CA MET A 81 -22.78 7.77 -10.07
C MET A 81 -24.22 8.21 -10.31
N ASN A 82 -25.20 7.62 -9.61
CA ASN A 82 -26.63 7.80 -9.84
C ASN A 82 -27.01 7.66 -11.33
N SER A 83 -26.49 6.62 -11.97
CA SER A 83 -26.68 6.35 -13.41
C SER A 83 -27.08 4.89 -13.64
N ALA A 84 -27.38 4.53 -14.89
CA ALA A 84 -27.68 3.15 -15.25
C ALA A 84 -26.37 2.35 -15.49
N PRO A 85 -26.29 1.06 -15.15
CA PRO A 85 -25.10 0.23 -15.42
C PRO A 85 -24.66 0.23 -16.88
N SER A 86 -25.60 0.37 -17.82
CA SER A 86 -25.29 0.50 -19.24
C SER A 86 -24.47 1.76 -19.56
N LYS A 87 -24.64 2.86 -18.82
CA LYS A 87 -23.83 4.07 -19.00
C LYS A 87 -22.39 3.92 -18.52
N VAL A 88 -22.12 2.89 -17.71
CA VAL A 88 -20.78 2.52 -17.25
C VAL A 88 -20.16 1.53 -18.24
N THR A 89 -20.91 0.56 -18.74
CA THR A 89 -20.42 -0.48 -19.67
C THR A 89 -20.45 -0.11 -21.14
N THR A 90 -21.11 0.99 -21.53
CA THR A 90 -21.10 1.49 -22.91
C THR A 90 -20.82 2.99 -22.97
N ASN A 91 -20.13 3.40 -24.03
CA ASN A 91 -19.84 4.81 -24.30
C ASN A 91 -20.94 5.50 -25.12
N GLY A 92 -20.79 6.81 -25.33
CA GLY A 92 -21.74 7.61 -26.10
C GLY A 92 -21.86 7.22 -27.59
N ASN A 93 -20.97 6.38 -28.10
CA ASN A 93 -21.00 5.84 -29.45
C ASN A 93 -21.51 4.39 -29.52
N ASN A 94 -22.12 3.88 -28.43
CA ASN A 94 -22.56 2.48 -28.26
C ASN A 94 -21.43 1.44 -28.29
N GLY A 95 -20.17 1.87 -28.18
CA GLY A 95 -19.06 0.96 -28.03
C GLY A 95 -18.96 0.44 -26.60
N SER A 96 -18.44 -0.78 -26.45
CA SER A 96 -18.32 -1.45 -25.15
C SER A 96 -17.13 -0.92 -24.35
N ARG A 97 -17.30 -0.93 -23.02
CA ARG A 97 -16.23 -0.78 -22.04
C ARG A 97 -16.05 -2.09 -21.29
N ILE A 98 -14.80 -2.54 -21.17
CA ILE A 98 -14.45 -3.76 -20.45
C ILE A 98 -13.58 -3.44 -19.24
N TYR A 99 -13.74 -4.23 -18.17
CA TYR A 99 -13.02 -4.10 -16.92
C TYR A 99 -11.99 -5.22 -16.80
N LEU A 100 -10.71 -4.85 -16.69
CA LEU A 100 -9.59 -5.78 -16.65
C LEU A 100 -8.80 -5.60 -15.36
N TYR A 101 -8.34 -6.70 -14.77
CA TYR A 101 -7.50 -6.70 -13.59
C TYR A 101 -6.52 -7.88 -13.64
N PRO A 102 -5.38 -7.82 -12.96
CA PRO A 102 -4.40 -8.89 -12.97
C PRO A 102 -4.79 -10.03 -12.01
N GLN A 103 -4.41 -11.27 -12.36
CA GLN A 103 -4.56 -12.44 -11.49
C GLN A 103 -3.68 -12.36 -10.22
N ASP A 104 -2.56 -11.66 -10.28
CA ASP A 104 -1.61 -11.49 -9.17
C ASP A 104 -1.87 -10.23 -8.33
N PHE A 105 -3.13 -9.77 -8.28
CA PHE A 105 -3.52 -8.52 -7.61
C PHE A 105 -3.01 -8.42 -6.17
N PHE A 106 -3.20 -9.46 -5.35
CA PHE A 106 -2.71 -9.50 -3.97
C PHE A 106 -1.36 -10.19 -3.81
N THR A 107 -1.21 -11.36 -4.44
CA THR A 107 -0.05 -12.24 -4.25
C THR A 107 0.63 -12.49 -5.59
N GLN A 108 1.94 -12.24 -5.65
CA GLN A 108 2.75 -12.51 -6.83
C GLN A 108 2.61 -13.98 -7.27
N GLY A 109 2.42 -14.19 -8.58
CA GLY A 109 2.32 -15.53 -9.16
C GLY A 109 0.96 -16.23 -8.93
N ASN A 110 -0.02 -15.57 -8.33
CA ASN A 110 -1.39 -16.11 -8.28
C ASN A 110 -1.98 -16.18 -9.70
N THR A 111 -2.64 -17.31 -9.99
CA THR A 111 -3.29 -17.59 -11.28
C THR A 111 -4.82 -17.65 -11.17
N THR A 112 -5.38 -17.42 -9.98
CA THR A 112 -6.82 -17.41 -9.73
C THR A 112 -7.33 -15.97 -9.70
N ALA A 113 -8.55 -15.71 -10.20
CA ALA A 113 -9.17 -14.38 -10.18
C ALA A 113 -9.30 -13.85 -8.74
N PRO A 114 -8.50 -12.84 -8.33
CA PRO A 114 -8.38 -12.43 -6.93
C PRO A 114 -9.48 -11.44 -6.47
N LEU A 115 -10.40 -11.08 -7.37
CA LEU A 115 -11.50 -10.16 -7.10
C LEU A 115 -12.84 -10.92 -7.16
N PRO A 116 -13.86 -10.52 -6.36
CA PRO A 116 -13.95 -9.28 -5.62
C PRO A 116 -13.12 -9.31 -4.33
N TYR A 117 -12.65 -8.14 -3.89
CA TYR A 117 -12.11 -7.93 -2.55
C TYR A 117 -13.20 -7.38 -1.64
N ASP A 118 -13.32 -7.95 -0.44
CA ASP A 118 -14.18 -7.43 0.61
C ASP A 118 -13.42 -7.44 1.93
N GLN A 119 -13.15 -6.25 2.48
CA GLN A 119 -12.41 -6.09 3.74
C GLN A 119 -13.15 -6.70 4.94
N TYR A 120 -14.43 -7.00 4.80
CA TYR A 120 -15.22 -7.61 5.87
C TYR A 120 -15.37 -9.12 5.72
N ALA A 121 -14.86 -9.72 4.64
CA ALA A 121 -15.05 -11.15 4.36
C ALA A 121 -14.55 -12.06 5.50
N ALA A 122 -13.45 -11.72 6.16
CA ALA A 122 -12.91 -12.51 7.28
C ALA A 122 -13.78 -12.47 8.56
N ALA A 123 -14.68 -11.49 8.69
CA ALA A 123 -15.63 -11.43 9.79
C ALA A 123 -16.89 -12.27 9.54
N VAL A 124 -17.15 -12.64 8.28
CA VAL A 124 -18.31 -13.42 7.90
C VAL A 124 -17.86 -14.84 7.63
N SER A 125 -18.11 -15.75 8.58
CA SER A 125 -17.96 -17.20 8.36
C SER A 125 -19.06 -17.76 7.43
N ASP A 126 -19.42 -17.03 6.37
CA ASP A 126 -20.48 -17.47 5.46
C ASP A 126 -19.89 -18.37 4.37
N ALA A 127 -20.35 -19.62 4.36
CA ALA A 127 -19.95 -20.63 3.39
C ALA A 127 -20.37 -20.33 1.94
N ASN A 128 -21.13 -19.25 1.69
CA ASN A 128 -21.69 -18.89 0.39
C ASN A 128 -21.05 -17.65 -0.27
N ALA A 129 -20.13 -16.95 0.39
CA ALA A 129 -19.31 -15.93 -0.27
C ALA A 129 -18.18 -16.63 -1.03
N GLY A 130 -18.13 -16.48 -2.35
CA GLY A 130 -16.99 -16.93 -3.16
C GLY A 130 -15.68 -16.51 -2.50
N ALA A 131 -14.87 -17.48 -2.12
CA ALA A 131 -13.90 -17.38 -1.05
C ALA A 131 -12.79 -16.33 -1.28
N ILE A 132 -12.77 -15.33 -0.40
CA ILE A 132 -11.52 -14.87 0.21
C ILE A 132 -11.66 -15.12 1.70
N SER A 133 -11.26 -16.31 2.13
CA SER A 133 -11.36 -16.80 3.51
C SER A 133 -10.40 -16.10 4.49
N ALA A 134 -9.56 -15.18 4.00
CA ALA A 134 -8.63 -14.43 4.82
C ALA A 134 -8.40 -13.04 4.25
N LEU A 135 -8.32 -12.04 5.13
CA LEU A 135 -7.81 -10.73 4.76
C LEU A 135 -6.38 -10.84 4.24
N PRO A 136 -6.00 -10.06 3.22
CA PRO A 136 -4.65 -10.08 2.68
C PRO A 136 -3.66 -9.68 3.79
N THR A 137 -2.66 -10.53 3.99
CA THR A 137 -1.63 -10.36 5.04
C THR A 137 -0.46 -9.50 4.61
N SER A 138 -0.43 -9.10 3.33
CA SER A 138 0.54 -8.21 2.73
C SER A 138 -0.17 -7.18 1.88
N SER A 139 0.45 -6.02 1.68
CA SER A 139 0.00 -5.05 0.69
C SER A 139 -0.15 -5.72 -0.67
N PRO A 140 -1.17 -5.37 -1.47
CA PRO A 140 -1.39 -6.05 -2.73
C PRO A 140 -0.20 -5.84 -3.69
N TYR A 141 0.26 -6.91 -4.30
CA TYR A 141 1.40 -6.91 -5.21
C TYR A 141 1.13 -6.11 -6.50
N ASN A 142 -0.06 -6.27 -7.08
CA ASN A 142 -0.46 -5.64 -8.34
C ASN A 142 -1.84 -4.98 -8.22
N ALA A 143 -1.95 -3.99 -7.34
CA ALA A 143 -3.19 -3.25 -7.07
C ALA A 143 -3.59 -2.30 -8.21
N ARG A 144 -3.72 -2.80 -9.43
CA ARG A 144 -4.04 -2.02 -10.63
C ARG A 144 -5.25 -2.61 -11.34
N VAL A 145 -6.11 -1.75 -11.87
CA VAL A 145 -7.24 -2.15 -12.71
C VAL A 145 -7.34 -1.22 -13.92
N MET A 146 -7.93 -1.71 -15.00
CA MET A 146 -8.13 -0.93 -16.21
C MET A 146 -9.58 -0.97 -16.67
N VAL A 147 -10.07 0.15 -17.19
CA VAL A 147 -11.30 0.20 -17.98
C VAL A 147 -10.92 0.54 -19.41
N VAL A 148 -11.14 -0.38 -20.33
CA VAL A 148 -10.84 -0.20 -21.75
C VAL A 148 -12.13 0.15 -22.48
N SER A 149 -12.16 1.28 -23.18
CA SER A 149 -13.29 1.74 -23.97
C SER A 149 -13.01 1.61 -25.46
N ASN A 150 -13.90 0.92 -26.16
CA ASN A 150 -13.86 0.82 -27.61
C ASN A 150 -14.75 1.88 -28.24
N LEU A 151 -14.17 2.85 -28.95
CA LEU A 151 -14.93 3.88 -29.68
C LEU A 151 -15.46 3.38 -31.03
N ASN A 152 -15.05 2.20 -31.49
CA ASN A 152 -15.52 1.59 -32.74
C ASN A 152 -16.55 0.47 -32.51
N PRO A 153 -17.87 0.77 -32.50
CA PRO A 153 -18.89 -0.26 -32.33
C PRO A 153 -18.94 -1.27 -33.48
N ALA A 154 -18.38 -0.94 -34.66
CA ALA A 154 -18.35 -1.86 -35.81
C ALA A 154 -17.33 -2.99 -35.65
N THR A 155 -16.34 -2.84 -34.76
CA THR A 155 -15.35 -3.87 -34.43
C THR A 155 -15.37 -4.13 -32.92
N PRO A 156 -16.29 -4.99 -32.44
CA PRO A 156 -16.35 -5.34 -31.02
C PRO A 156 -15.04 -5.97 -30.55
N LEU A 157 -14.67 -5.71 -29.29
CA LEU A 157 -13.54 -6.38 -28.65
C LEU A 157 -13.86 -7.86 -28.46
N THR A 158 -12.88 -8.73 -28.68
CA THR A 158 -13.00 -10.15 -28.36
C THR A 158 -12.67 -10.43 -26.90
N GLN A 159 -11.81 -9.59 -26.31
CA GLN A 159 -11.53 -9.60 -24.88
C GLN A 159 -12.78 -9.22 -24.08
N THR A 160 -13.15 -10.07 -23.12
CA THR A 160 -14.19 -9.78 -22.14
C THR A 160 -13.61 -9.21 -20.85
N SER A 161 -14.46 -8.57 -20.04
CA SER A 161 -14.07 -8.18 -18.68
C SER A 161 -13.63 -9.40 -17.87
N GLY A 162 -12.64 -9.22 -16.99
CA GLY A 162 -12.14 -10.29 -16.12
C GLY A 162 -10.66 -10.20 -15.77
N ALA A 163 -10.20 -11.24 -15.08
CA ALA A 163 -8.81 -11.41 -14.68
C ALA A 163 -7.92 -11.77 -15.88
N LEU A 164 -6.75 -11.15 -15.96
CA LEU A 164 -5.72 -11.44 -16.95
C LEU A 164 -4.45 -11.97 -16.30
N ALA A 165 -3.69 -12.80 -17.02
CA ALA A 165 -2.34 -13.15 -16.60
C ALA A 165 -1.50 -11.87 -16.38
N ALA A 166 -0.70 -11.85 -15.31
CA ALA A 166 0.03 -10.66 -14.86
C ALA A 166 0.86 -10.00 -15.98
N SER A 167 1.61 -10.81 -16.74
CA SER A 167 2.43 -10.33 -17.86
C SER A 167 1.59 -9.71 -18.98
N THR A 168 0.46 -10.31 -19.33
CA THR A 168 -0.47 -9.76 -20.33
C THR A 168 -1.08 -8.45 -19.84
N PHE A 169 -1.50 -8.40 -18.57
CA PHE A 169 -2.04 -7.18 -17.96
C PHE A 169 -1.00 -6.06 -17.96
N ASP A 170 0.25 -6.33 -17.56
CA ASP A 170 1.34 -5.36 -17.55
C ASP A 170 1.71 -4.89 -18.96
N ASN A 171 1.66 -5.77 -19.94
CA ASN A 171 1.91 -5.42 -21.35
C ASN A 171 0.83 -4.46 -21.88
N ILE A 172 -0.45 -4.70 -21.58
CA ILE A 172 -1.56 -3.79 -21.93
C ILE A 172 -1.42 -2.48 -21.14
N TRP A 173 -1.12 -2.55 -19.84
CA TRP A 173 -0.96 -1.37 -18.99
C TRP A 173 0.12 -0.43 -19.53
N ASN A 174 1.29 -0.98 -19.87
CA ASN A 174 2.44 -0.22 -20.37
C ASN A 174 2.41 0.02 -21.89
N GLN A 175 1.44 -0.56 -22.60
CA GLN A 175 1.39 -0.57 -24.07
C GLN A 175 2.71 -1.06 -24.69
N SER A 176 3.27 -2.13 -24.12
CA SER A 176 4.57 -2.67 -24.48
C SER A 176 4.56 -4.19 -24.48
N GLY A 177 5.43 -4.82 -25.28
CA GLY A 177 5.52 -6.29 -25.32
C GLY A 177 4.38 -6.94 -26.12
N ALA A 178 4.09 -8.20 -25.84
CA ALA A 178 3.08 -8.98 -26.54
C ALA A 178 1.73 -8.95 -25.80
N PHE A 179 0.70 -8.45 -26.46
CA PHE A 179 -0.68 -8.44 -26.00
C PHE A 179 -1.64 -8.40 -27.21
N PRO A 180 -2.95 -8.66 -27.05
CA PRO A 180 -3.90 -8.61 -28.15
C PRO A 180 -3.89 -7.26 -28.86
N ALA A 181 -3.71 -7.24 -30.18
CA ALA A 181 -3.59 -6.00 -30.96
C ALA A 181 -4.83 -5.10 -30.85
N GLU A 182 -6.01 -5.68 -30.61
CA GLU A 182 -7.27 -4.96 -30.37
C GLU A 182 -7.24 -4.08 -29.11
N LEU A 183 -6.31 -4.32 -28.17
CA LEU A 183 -6.14 -3.54 -26.93
C LEU A 183 -5.02 -2.50 -27.04
N THR A 184 -4.61 -2.16 -28.26
CA THR A 184 -3.66 -1.08 -28.52
C THR A 184 -4.37 0.26 -28.42
N GLU A 185 -3.92 1.11 -27.49
CA GLU A 185 -4.48 2.43 -27.27
C GLU A 185 -4.26 3.35 -28.48
N GLY A 186 -5.29 4.13 -28.84
CA GLY A 186 -5.26 4.98 -30.02
C GLY A 186 -6.56 5.78 -30.21
N ASP A 187 -6.82 6.20 -31.44
CA ASP A 187 -7.99 7.04 -31.77
C ASP A 187 -9.33 6.33 -31.52
N MET A 188 -9.34 5.00 -31.64
CA MET A 188 -10.54 4.18 -31.54
C MET A 188 -10.62 3.37 -30.25
N LEU A 189 -9.59 3.44 -29.39
CA LEU A 189 -9.53 2.70 -28.14
C LEU A 189 -8.86 3.54 -27.06
N LYS A 190 -9.52 3.73 -25.92
CA LYS A 190 -9.02 4.51 -24.78
C LYS A 190 -8.91 3.62 -23.55
N ILE A 191 -7.88 3.80 -22.73
CA ILE A 191 -7.66 2.97 -21.54
C ILE A 191 -7.56 3.86 -20.29
N ALA A 192 -8.55 3.73 -19.40
CA ALA A 192 -8.47 4.29 -18.06
C ALA A 192 -7.62 3.37 -17.18
N ARG A 193 -6.51 3.90 -16.67
CA ARG A 193 -5.58 3.19 -15.78
C ARG A 193 -5.82 3.63 -14.35
N ILE A 194 -6.20 2.69 -13.49
CA ILE A 194 -6.55 2.98 -12.10
C ILE A 194 -5.58 2.23 -11.20
N ASN A 195 -4.69 2.97 -10.54
CA ASN A 195 -3.82 2.42 -9.50
C ASN A 195 -4.57 2.52 -8.16
N LEU A 196 -4.56 1.45 -7.38
CA LEU A 196 -5.19 1.33 -6.07
C LEU A 196 -4.16 1.08 -4.96
N ALA A 197 -2.88 0.92 -5.30
CA ALA A 197 -1.83 0.60 -4.32
C ALA A 197 -1.74 1.64 -3.20
N ASP A 198 -1.96 2.91 -3.55
CA ASP A 198 -1.95 4.04 -2.61
C ASP A 198 -3.14 4.06 -1.66
N LEU A 199 -4.18 3.26 -1.92
CA LEU A 199 -5.34 3.12 -1.05
C LEU A 199 -5.12 2.11 0.07
N PHE A 200 -4.02 1.36 0.07
CA PHE A 200 -3.75 0.35 1.09
C PHE A 200 -2.68 0.83 2.08
N ASP A 201 -2.91 0.58 3.37
CA ASP A 201 -1.93 0.73 4.43
C ASP A 201 -1.78 -0.57 5.21
N SER A 202 -0.57 -0.81 5.73
CA SER A 202 -0.28 -1.99 6.54
C SER A 202 -0.63 -1.74 8.01
N LEU A 203 -1.36 -2.68 8.59
CA LEU A 203 -1.64 -2.74 10.03
C LEU A 203 -0.96 -3.97 10.62
N VAL A 204 -0.16 -3.76 11.65
CA VAL A 204 0.48 -4.86 12.41
C VAL A 204 -0.07 -4.86 13.84
N LEU A 205 -0.69 -5.96 14.24
CA LEU A 205 -1.19 -6.14 15.60
C LEU A 205 -0.40 -7.27 16.27
N ASN A 206 0.34 -6.92 17.33
CA ASN A 206 1.17 -7.85 18.09
C ASN A 206 0.48 -8.21 19.39
N ASN A 207 0.14 -9.48 19.59
CA ASN A 207 -0.29 -9.97 20.89
C ASN A 207 0.91 -10.56 21.65
N ASN A 208 1.48 -9.76 22.55
CA ASN A 208 2.59 -10.17 23.41
C ASN A 208 2.11 -10.78 24.74
N ASP A 209 0.80 -10.85 24.97
CA ASP A 209 0.24 -11.48 26.16
C ASP A 209 0.37 -13.01 26.04
N PRO A 210 0.93 -13.70 27.06
CA PRO A 210 1.13 -15.14 26.99
C PRO A 210 -0.13 -15.96 27.25
N ALA A 211 -1.22 -15.35 27.74
CA ALA A 211 -2.41 -16.05 28.19
C ALA A 211 -3.71 -15.57 27.55
N ALA A 212 -3.84 -14.27 27.26
CA ALA A 212 -5.06 -13.67 26.75
C ALA A 212 -5.01 -13.45 25.22
N SER A 213 -6.11 -13.77 24.53
CA SER A 213 -6.29 -13.36 23.14
C SER A 213 -6.64 -11.88 23.05
N ALA A 214 -6.12 -11.19 22.03
CA ALA A 214 -6.41 -9.78 21.81
C ALA A 214 -7.56 -9.61 20.80
N SER A 215 -8.56 -8.80 21.14
CA SER A 215 -9.73 -8.55 20.28
C SER A 215 -9.66 -7.17 19.62
N TYR A 216 -10.14 -7.09 18.39
CA TYR A 216 -10.23 -5.86 17.60
C TYR A 216 -11.46 -5.88 16.70
N ARG A 217 -11.89 -4.70 16.23
CA ARG A 217 -12.92 -4.52 15.21
C ARG A 217 -12.39 -3.63 14.09
N ILE A 218 -12.88 -3.87 12.88
CA ILE A 218 -12.62 -3.06 11.69
C ILE A 218 -13.96 -2.47 11.24
N ASP A 219 -14.06 -1.15 11.21
CA ASP A 219 -15.26 -0.39 10.88
C ASP A 219 -16.50 -0.88 11.67
N GLY A 220 -16.29 -1.20 12.96
CA GLY A 220 -17.31 -1.71 13.87
C GLY A 220 -17.59 -3.22 13.77
N VAL A 221 -17.01 -3.91 12.79
CA VAL A 221 -17.16 -5.35 12.56
C VAL A 221 -16.14 -6.14 13.37
N ALA A 222 -16.59 -7.13 14.15
CA ALA A 222 -15.71 -7.99 14.95
C ALA A 222 -14.83 -8.88 14.06
N MET A 223 -13.53 -8.90 14.36
CA MET A 223 -12.55 -9.71 13.65
C MET A 223 -12.08 -10.89 14.51
N PRO A 224 -11.51 -11.94 13.89
CA PRO A 224 -10.92 -13.05 14.64
C PRO A 224 -9.90 -12.56 15.66
N ALA A 225 -10.02 -13.03 16.91
CA ALA A 225 -9.10 -12.64 17.97
C ALA A 225 -7.68 -13.15 17.68
N ILE A 226 -6.68 -12.36 18.07
CA ILE A 226 -5.26 -12.69 17.88
C ILE A 226 -4.84 -13.59 19.03
N ALA A 227 -4.34 -14.79 18.71
CA ALA A 227 -3.94 -15.77 19.71
C ALA A 227 -2.81 -15.24 20.63
N PRO A 228 -2.68 -15.75 21.86
CA PRO A 228 -1.59 -15.38 22.77
C PRO A 228 -0.22 -15.59 22.11
N GLY A 229 0.71 -14.64 22.32
CA GLY A 229 2.07 -14.69 21.78
C GLY A 229 2.16 -14.66 20.25
N SER A 230 1.12 -14.21 19.53
CA SER A 230 1.08 -14.20 18.06
C SER A 230 0.94 -12.80 17.48
N GLN A 231 1.09 -12.68 16.16
CA GLN A 231 0.98 -11.43 15.42
C GLN A 231 0.05 -11.64 14.22
N VAL A 232 -0.70 -10.60 13.86
CA VAL A 232 -1.37 -10.52 12.57
C VAL A 232 -0.91 -9.26 11.84
N THR A 233 -0.60 -9.41 10.56
CA THR A 233 -0.35 -8.31 9.62
C THR A 233 -1.49 -8.30 8.62
N LEU A 234 -2.04 -7.12 8.37
CA LEU A 234 -3.18 -6.90 7.49
C LEU A 234 -2.84 -5.76 6.52
N ALA A 235 -3.30 -5.86 5.28
CA ALA A 235 -3.38 -4.73 4.37
C ALA A 235 -4.84 -4.27 4.29
N LEU A 236 -5.10 -3.06 4.79
CA LEU A 236 -6.44 -2.50 4.86
C LEU A 236 -6.53 -1.25 3.99
N ILE A 237 -7.73 -0.97 3.49
CA ILE A 237 -8.03 0.24 2.75
C ILE A 237 -7.94 1.43 3.73
N LYS A 238 -7.32 2.52 3.29
CA LYS A 238 -7.21 3.80 4.00
C LYS A 238 -8.54 4.27 4.53
N THR A 239 -8.50 5.08 5.59
CA THR A 239 -9.66 5.62 6.32
C THR A 239 -10.49 4.56 7.03
N THR A 240 -9.98 3.33 7.16
CA THR A 240 -10.62 2.29 7.97
C THR A 240 -10.44 2.59 9.45
N GLN A 241 -11.56 2.51 10.18
CA GLN A 241 -11.59 2.63 11.62
C GLN A 241 -11.19 1.30 12.26
N LEU A 242 -10.15 1.34 13.08
CA LEU A 242 -9.72 0.25 13.93
C LEU A 242 -10.18 0.54 15.35
N ASP A 243 -11.02 -0.34 15.90
CA ASP A 243 -11.32 -0.34 17.33
C ASP A 243 -10.53 -1.47 18.00
N LEU A 244 -9.74 -1.11 18.99
CA LEU A 244 -8.95 -2.03 19.81
C LEU A 244 -9.70 -2.26 21.13
N LEU A 245 -10.01 -3.51 21.43
CA LEU A 245 -10.88 -3.88 22.55
C LEU A 245 -10.06 -4.34 23.75
N ASP A 246 -10.52 -3.99 24.95
CA ASP A 246 -10.00 -4.58 26.19
C ASP A 246 -10.48 -6.04 26.37
N SER A 247 -10.05 -6.67 27.47
CA SER A 247 -10.44 -8.03 27.83
C SER A 247 -11.94 -8.22 28.09
N TYR A 248 -12.69 -7.12 28.27
CA TYR A 248 -14.14 -7.13 28.50
C TYR A 248 -14.94 -6.87 27.20
N GLY A 249 -14.25 -6.69 26.07
CA GLY A 249 -14.88 -6.36 24.79
C GLY A 249 -15.33 -4.90 24.69
N THR A 250 -14.85 -4.02 25.56
CA THR A 250 -15.09 -2.57 25.48
C THR A 250 -14.02 -1.92 24.61
N VAL A 251 -14.38 -0.88 23.84
CA VAL A 251 -13.40 -0.14 23.03
C VAL A 251 -12.44 0.60 23.95
N TYR A 252 -11.17 0.17 23.93
CA TYR A 252 -10.09 0.80 24.68
C TYR A 252 -9.43 1.93 23.87
N ASN A 253 -9.18 1.69 22.58
CA ASN A 253 -8.60 2.67 21.68
C ASN A 253 -9.30 2.61 20.31
N ARG A 254 -9.47 3.78 19.69
CA ARG A 254 -9.98 3.92 18.33
C ARG A 254 -8.95 4.67 17.49
N HIS A 255 -8.61 4.09 16.35
CA HIS A 255 -7.65 4.66 15.41
C HIS A 255 -8.22 4.64 14.00
N VAL A 256 -7.89 5.64 13.17
CA VAL A 256 -8.23 5.65 11.75
C VAL A 256 -6.94 5.45 10.96
N LEU A 257 -6.88 4.37 10.19
CA LEU A 257 -5.71 3.99 9.44
C LEU A 257 -5.50 4.93 8.25
N ASN A 258 -4.46 5.76 8.33
CA ASN A 258 -4.05 6.69 7.26
C ASN A 258 -2.57 6.52 6.86
N ALA A 259 -1.86 5.64 7.55
CA ALA A 259 -0.48 5.26 7.30
C ALA A 259 -0.23 3.88 7.90
N ALA A 260 0.90 3.26 7.50
CA ALA A 260 1.36 2.02 8.12
C ALA A 260 1.50 2.19 9.64
N THR A 261 0.79 1.36 10.40
CA THR A 261 0.66 1.50 11.86
C THR A 261 0.82 0.15 12.55
N SER A 262 1.41 0.15 13.74
CA SER A 262 1.52 -1.04 14.57
C SER A 262 1.11 -0.81 16.02
N PHE A 263 0.50 -1.83 16.62
CA PHE A 263 0.05 -1.85 18.00
C PHE A 263 0.56 -3.12 18.70
N SER A 264 0.75 -3.05 20.01
CA SER A 264 1.07 -4.21 20.84
C SER A 264 0.04 -4.38 21.97
N TYR A 265 -0.21 -5.64 22.35
CA TYR A 265 -1.12 -5.99 23.43
C TYR A 265 -0.35 -6.78 24.51
N LEU A 266 -0.45 -6.35 25.77
CA LEU A 266 0.16 -6.98 26.95
C LEU A 266 -0.75 -6.76 28.16
N THR A 267 -1.96 -7.34 28.16
CA THR A 267 -3.15 -7.06 29.03
C THR A 267 -4.04 -5.90 28.58
N THR A 268 -3.47 -4.87 27.97
CA THR A 268 -4.19 -3.77 27.31
C THR A 268 -3.44 -3.40 26.03
N TRP A 269 -4.11 -2.72 25.11
CA TRP A 269 -3.48 -2.22 23.90
C TRP A 269 -2.55 -1.03 24.21
N GLY A 270 -1.31 -1.09 23.74
CA GLY A 270 -0.31 -0.05 23.93
C GLY A 270 0.47 0.25 22.64
N GLY A 271 0.94 1.50 22.56
CA GLY A 271 1.85 1.97 21.52
C GLY A 271 1.24 2.20 20.14
N THR A 272 1.63 3.30 19.51
CA THR A 272 1.61 3.48 18.05
C THR A 272 3.05 3.64 17.62
N LEU A 273 3.67 2.61 17.06
CA LEU A 273 4.91 2.77 16.30
C LEU A 273 4.50 2.99 14.84
N GLY A 274 4.18 4.24 14.52
CA GLY A 274 3.72 4.69 13.20
C GLY A 274 4.27 6.09 12.92
N ALA A 275 4.80 6.29 11.72
CA ALA A 275 5.59 7.44 11.31
C ALA A 275 4.89 8.80 11.56
N THR A 276 5.67 9.76 12.03
CA THR A 276 5.45 11.22 12.11
C THR A 276 4.20 11.76 11.40
N GLY A 277 3.25 12.31 12.16
CA GLY A 277 2.29 13.31 11.68
C GLY A 277 0.90 13.21 12.30
N GLY A 278 0.68 13.83 13.46
CA GLY A 278 -0.67 14.00 14.01
C GLY A 278 -0.72 14.21 15.52
N SER A 279 -0.54 15.46 15.94
CA SER A 279 -0.55 15.90 17.33
C SER A 279 -1.92 15.73 17.99
N GLY A 280 -2.05 14.74 18.90
CA GLY A 280 -3.06 14.69 19.94
C GLY A 280 -2.37 14.79 21.30
N SER A 281 -2.54 15.91 21.99
CA SER A 281 -1.88 16.30 23.23
C SER A 281 -2.17 15.38 24.42
N GLY A 282 -1.11 14.94 25.11
CA GLY A 282 -1.19 14.48 26.50
C GLY A 282 -0.07 13.53 26.92
N GLY A 283 1.09 14.06 27.35
CA GLY A 283 2.03 13.33 28.22
C GLY A 283 3.48 13.24 27.73
N SER A 284 4.32 14.10 28.33
CA SER A 284 5.74 13.94 28.66
C SER A 284 6.71 13.28 27.64
N SER A 285 7.53 14.14 27.05
CA SER A 285 8.58 13.91 26.07
C SER A 285 9.83 13.16 26.57
N GLY A 286 10.22 12.13 25.81
CA GLY A 286 11.58 11.61 25.69
C GLY A 286 11.79 11.09 24.27
N SER A 287 12.21 11.95 23.35
CA SER A 287 12.40 11.62 21.93
C SER A 287 13.83 11.16 21.65
N SER A 288 14.00 10.07 20.90
CA SER A 288 15.27 9.67 20.27
C SER A 288 14.94 9.08 18.90
N GLY A 289 15.38 9.76 17.84
CA GLY A 289 15.13 9.39 16.45
C GLY A 289 15.99 8.19 16.01
N SER A 290 15.38 7.29 15.26
CA SER A 290 16.04 6.17 14.57
C SER A 290 15.90 6.39 13.06
N THR A 291 17.04 6.45 12.37
CA THR A 291 17.11 6.44 10.90
C THR A 291 17.37 5.00 10.45
N THR A 292 16.43 4.41 9.73
CA THR A 292 16.57 3.09 9.09
C THR A 292 17.15 3.23 7.69
N GLY A 293 18.26 2.52 7.44
CA GLY A 293 18.75 2.17 6.10
C GLY A 293 18.33 0.74 5.72
N PRO A 294 18.33 0.37 4.44
CA PRO A 294 17.69 -0.84 3.96
C PRO A 294 18.65 -2.04 4.07
N ASN A 295 18.46 -2.89 5.07
CA ASN A 295 18.61 -4.35 4.95
C ASN A 295 18.18 -5.01 6.27
N GLY A 296 17.29 -6.01 6.15
CA GLY A 296 16.56 -6.63 7.25
C GLY A 296 17.48 -7.34 8.26
N GLY A 297 17.50 -6.80 9.47
CA GLY A 297 18.04 -7.40 10.68
C GLY A 297 17.59 -6.56 11.88
N SER A 298 16.49 -6.95 12.53
CA SER A 298 15.98 -6.23 13.70
C SER A 298 16.96 -6.36 14.87
N THR A 299 17.55 -5.24 15.29
CA THR A 299 18.43 -5.18 16.46
C THR A 299 17.75 -4.37 17.54
N THR A 300 17.31 -5.02 18.63
CA THR A 300 16.67 -4.35 19.77
C THR A 300 17.72 -3.67 20.64
N ILE A 301 17.84 -2.34 20.56
CA ILE A 301 18.70 -1.56 21.46
C ILE A 301 17.89 -1.22 22.72
N THR A 302 18.26 -1.81 23.87
CA THR A 302 17.66 -1.47 25.17
C THR A 302 18.55 -0.44 25.86
N THR A 303 18.07 0.78 26.03
CA THR A 303 18.78 1.82 26.81
C THR A 303 18.35 1.75 28.27
N LEU A 304 19.30 1.56 29.19
CA LEU A 304 19.04 1.64 30.63
C LEU A 304 19.42 3.05 31.13
N SER A 305 18.44 3.81 31.62
CA SER A 305 18.69 5.11 32.25
C SER A 305 19.20 4.92 33.68
N SER A 306 20.42 5.38 33.97
CA SER A 306 21.01 5.31 35.31
C SER A 306 20.40 6.36 36.25
N SER A 307 19.40 5.97 37.02
CA SER A 307 19.07 6.64 38.29
C SER A 307 19.10 5.57 39.39
N ASN A 308 20.22 5.54 40.13
CA ASN A 308 20.47 4.71 41.32
C ASN A 308 20.12 3.21 41.22
N VAL A 309 21.01 2.41 40.62
CA VAL A 309 21.00 0.95 40.79
C VAL A 309 21.69 0.60 42.11
N THR A 310 20.93 0.62 43.20
CA THR A 310 21.28 -0.16 44.40
C THR A 310 20.55 -1.50 44.30
N ASN A 311 21.33 -2.57 44.10
CA ASN A 311 20.93 -3.95 43.83
C ASN A 311 20.24 -4.22 42.48
N PRO A 312 20.94 -4.79 41.48
CA PRO A 312 20.27 -5.38 40.32
C PRO A 312 19.47 -6.61 40.78
N THR A 313 18.15 -6.57 40.64
CA THR A 313 17.31 -7.77 40.70
C THR A 313 17.73 -8.74 39.58
N PRO A 314 17.65 -10.07 39.79
CA PRO A 314 18.16 -11.05 38.84
C PRO A 314 17.46 -10.93 37.49
N MET A 315 18.24 -10.80 36.41
CA MET A 315 17.72 -10.96 35.04
C MET A 315 17.19 -12.39 34.87
N ALA A 316 16.04 -12.51 34.21
CA ALA A 316 15.44 -13.79 33.84
C ALA A 316 16.42 -14.65 33.04
N THR A 317 16.46 -15.93 33.38
CA THR A 317 17.43 -16.97 33.01
C THR A 317 17.31 -17.49 31.57
N GLN A 318 17.03 -16.66 30.57
CA GLN A 318 17.07 -17.11 29.18
C GLN A 318 18.18 -16.42 28.39
N GLN A 319 19.33 -17.10 28.38
CA GLN A 319 20.37 -16.90 27.39
C GLN A 319 19.79 -17.30 26.01
N PRO A 320 19.74 -16.42 25.00
CA PRO A 320 19.35 -16.80 23.65
C PRO A 320 20.29 -17.92 23.18
N ASN A 321 19.74 -19.04 22.71
CA ASN A 321 20.49 -20.24 22.30
C ASN A 321 21.69 -19.91 21.38
N CYS A 322 22.86 -19.71 21.97
CA CYS A 322 24.06 -19.30 21.26
C CYS A 322 24.94 -20.54 21.09
N THR A 323 24.97 -21.09 19.88
CA THR A 323 25.51 -22.44 19.61
C THR A 323 26.86 -22.47 18.89
N SER A 324 27.49 -21.33 18.58
CA SER A 324 28.82 -21.32 17.93
C SER A 324 29.76 -20.21 18.41
N GLN A 325 31.04 -20.55 18.52
CA GLN A 325 32.14 -19.64 18.86
C GLN A 325 32.59 -18.86 17.62
N GLY A 326 31.86 -17.81 17.25
CA GLY A 326 32.37 -16.77 16.36
C GLY A 326 33.32 -15.83 17.10
N SER A 327 34.11 -15.02 16.39
CA SER A 327 34.78 -13.84 16.96
C SER A 327 34.45 -12.65 16.09
N PHE A 328 34.10 -11.51 16.69
CA PHE A 328 33.84 -10.29 15.93
C PHE A 328 34.77 -9.17 16.35
N THR A 329 35.11 -8.30 15.39
CA THR A 329 35.93 -7.11 15.65
C THR A 329 35.01 -5.92 15.81
N LEU A 330 34.92 -5.38 17.02
CA LEU A 330 34.18 -4.14 17.28
C LEU A 330 35.13 -2.96 17.05
N THR A 331 34.89 -2.13 16.02
CA THR A 331 35.69 -0.91 15.81
C THR A 331 35.01 0.27 16.51
N LEU A 332 35.64 0.79 17.54
CA LEU A 332 35.18 1.97 18.27
C LEU A 332 36.10 3.15 17.98
N THR A 333 35.55 4.19 17.36
CA THR A 333 36.25 5.46 17.16
C THR A 333 35.77 6.44 18.22
N ASN A 334 36.64 6.77 19.17
CA ASN A 334 36.30 7.69 20.24
C ASN A 334 36.47 9.15 19.81
N ASN A 335 35.38 9.76 19.35
CA ASN A 335 35.30 11.19 19.02
C ASN A 335 35.02 12.09 20.24
N SER A 336 34.88 11.50 21.43
CA SER A 336 34.57 12.22 22.65
C SER A 336 35.83 12.79 23.32
N ASN A 337 35.64 13.71 24.27
CA ASN A 337 36.72 14.22 25.13
C ASN A 337 37.06 13.30 26.33
N GLN A 338 36.52 12.08 26.41
CA GLN A 338 36.70 11.16 27.54
C GLN A 338 37.22 9.80 27.08
N ASP A 339 37.91 9.07 27.97
CA ASP A 339 38.33 7.69 27.71
C ASP A 339 37.16 6.73 27.95
N TYR A 340 37.11 5.63 27.19
CA TYR A 340 36.15 4.54 27.41
C TYR A 340 36.85 3.29 27.94
N LEU A 341 36.14 2.58 28.80
CA LEU A 341 36.47 1.22 29.23
C LEU A 341 35.49 0.26 28.56
N ILE A 342 36.05 -0.77 27.94
CA ILE A 342 35.30 -1.88 27.33
C ILE A 342 35.48 -3.06 28.27
N PHE A 343 34.38 -3.60 28.78
CA PHE A 343 34.39 -4.88 29.49
C PHE A 343 33.71 -5.91 28.61
N GLU A 344 34.42 -7.00 28.35
CA GLU A 344 33.82 -8.20 27.78
C GLU A 344 33.54 -9.17 28.93
N GLY A 345 32.41 -9.84 28.94
CA GLY A 345 32.18 -10.88 29.93
C GLY A 345 31.19 -11.91 29.46
N GLN A 346 31.31 -13.10 30.01
CA GLN A 346 30.31 -14.14 29.85
C GLN A 346 29.35 -14.09 31.03
N THR A 347 28.08 -14.35 30.74
CA THR A 347 27.08 -14.59 31.78
C THR A 347 27.13 -16.07 32.13
N SER A 348 27.51 -16.40 33.36
CA SER A 348 27.35 -17.75 33.92
C SER A 348 26.20 -17.70 34.92
N GLY A 349 25.01 -18.12 34.47
CA GLY A 349 23.79 -17.91 35.24
C GLY A 349 23.44 -16.43 35.38
N SER A 350 23.12 -15.99 36.59
CA SER A 350 22.76 -14.59 36.91
C SER A 350 23.96 -13.67 37.16
N ASN A 351 25.19 -14.18 37.06
CA ASN A 351 26.40 -13.41 37.34
C ASN A 351 27.15 -13.06 36.05
N PHE A 352 27.42 -11.77 35.86
CA PHE A 352 28.35 -11.27 34.84
C PHE A 352 29.77 -11.23 35.41
N VAL A 353 30.70 -11.93 34.77
CA VAL A 353 32.12 -11.92 35.15
C VAL A 353 32.89 -11.09 34.10
N PRO A 354 33.25 -9.83 34.40
CA PRO A 354 34.01 -9.00 33.48
C PRO A 354 35.43 -9.53 33.29
N SER A 355 35.91 -9.50 32.05
CA SER A 355 37.33 -9.58 31.71
C SER A 355 38.04 -8.27 32.12
N THR A 356 39.37 -8.31 32.10
CA THR A 356 40.18 -7.10 32.27
C THR A 356 39.81 -6.06 31.22
N PRO A 357 39.45 -4.83 31.61
CA PRO A 357 38.93 -3.86 30.67
C PRO A 357 39.98 -3.38 29.67
N ASP A 358 39.60 -3.31 28.41
CA ASP A 358 40.36 -2.60 27.40
C ASP A 358 40.04 -1.10 27.46
N LYS A 359 41.07 -0.26 27.33
CA LYS A 359 40.93 1.19 27.37
C LYS A 359 41.02 1.79 25.97
N VAL A 360 39.98 2.52 25.55
CA VAL A 360 40.00 3.33 24.33
C VAL A 360 40.26 4.78 24.72
N LYS A 361 41.49 5.24 24.47
CA LYS A 361 41.86 6.63 24.74
C LYS A 361 41.11 7.59 23.82
N LYS A 362 40.89 8.81 24.29
CA LYS A 362 40.41 9.94 23.48
C LYS A 362 41.14 10.02 22.13
N GLY A 363 40.37 10.14 21.04
CA GLY A 363 40.89 10.34 19.69
C GLY A 363 41.53 9.10 19.05
N ASN A 364 41.52 7.96 19.73
CA ASN A 364 42.02 6.71 19.21
C ASN A 364 40.87 5.79 18.77
N THR A 365 41.16 4.94 17.79
CA THR A 365 40.32 3.81 17.41
C THR A 365 40.83 2.56 18.09
N ALA A 366 39.94 1.79 18.71
CA ALA A 366 40.25 0.45 19.22
C ALA A 366 39.39 -0.58 18.48
N ALA A 367 39.97 -1.76 18.28
CA ALA A 367 39.34 -2.87 17.57
C ALA A 367 39.45 -4.17 18.39
N PRO A 368 38.86 -4.26 19.60
CA PRO A 368 38.89 -5.49 20.38
C PRO A 368 38.21 -6.62 19.60
N THR A 369 38.86 -7.78 19.62
CA THR A 369 38.27 -9.04 19.18
C THR A 369 37.45 -9.58 20.33
N ILE A 370 36.13 -9.67 20.14
CA ILE A 370 35.18 -10.13 21.16
C ILE A 370 34.72 -11.53 20.79
N ALA A 371 34.67 -12.42 21.78
CA ALA A 371 34.16 -13.78 21.58
C ALA A 371 32.65 -13.76 21.34
N GLY A 372 32.18 -14.67 20.48
CA GLY A 372 30.77 -14.91 20.23
C GLY A 372 30.06 -15.28 21.53
N CYS A 373 28.84 -14.77 21.70
CA CYS A 373 28.03 -14.89 22.92
C CYS A 373 28.53 -14.08 24.15
N SER A 374 29.54 -13.22 24.00
CA SER A 374 29.95 -12.29 25.06
C SER A 374 29.00 -11.10 25.16
N VAL A 375 28.83 -10.62 26.39
CA VAL A 375 28.16 -9.35 26.69
C VAL A 375 29.22 -8.26 26.76
N VAL A 376 28.98 -7.16 26.05
CA VAL A 376 29.91 -6.02 26.00
C VAL A 376 29.30 -4.85 26.77
N LEU A 377 30.09 -4.31 27.69
CA LEU A 377 29.77 -3.12 28.47
C LEU A 377 30.70 -1.98 28.07
N LEU A 378 30.13 -0.83 27.73
CA LEU A 378 30.87 0.41 27.52
C LEU A 378 30.60 1.36 28.69
N SER A 379 31.66 1.88 29.31
CA SER A 379 31.60 2.86 30.39
C SER A 379 32.63 3.97 30.19
N THR A 380 32.27 5.22 30.50
CA THR A 380 33.16 6.39 30.33
C THR A 380 34.12 6.62 31.51
N GLY A 381 34.34 5.60 32.35
CA GLY A 381 35.24 5.67 33.52
C GLY A 381 34.77 6.59 34.67
N LYS A 382 33.68 7.34 34.49
CA LYS A 382 33.05 8.17 35.55
C LYS A 382 31.92 7.38 36.21
N LYS A 383 31.86 7.42 37.55
CA LYS A 383 30.89 6.67 38.39
C LYS A 383 29.40 6.90 38.06
N THR A 384 29.06 7.89 37.24
CA THR A 384 27.68 8.33 36.98
C THR A 384 27.31 8.35 35.49
N ALA A 385 28.12 7.73 34.62
CA ALA A 385 27.89 7.76 33.18
C ALA A 385 26.94 6.65 32.72
N PRO A 386 26.23 6.85 31.59
CA PRO A 386 25.37 5.83 31.01
C PRO A 386 26.18 4.58 30.66
N LEU A 387 25.63 3.43 31.06
CA LEU A 387 26.15 2.11 30.74
C LEU A 387 25.42 1.62 29.49
N TYR A 388 26.17 1.31 28.44
CA TYR A 388 25.60 0.69 27.25
C TYR A 388 25.85 -0.82 27.32
N LEU A 389 24.77 -1.60 27.21
CA LEU A 389 24.79 -3.05 27.22
C LEU A 389 24.41 -3.54 25.83
N PHE A 390 25.29 -4.33 25.21
CA PHE A 390 25.05 -4.91 23.91
C PHE A 390 25.04 -6.44 24.00
N TYR A 391 24.04 -7.05 23.34
CA TYR A 391 24.05 -8.47 23.03
C TYR A 391 24.28 -8.62 21.53
N MET A 392 25.35 -9.29 21.13
CA MET A 392 25.71 -9.44 19.73
C MET A 392 25.21 -10.80 19.22
N PRO A 393 24.29 -10.84 18.23
CA PRO A 393 23.92 -12.10 17.58
C PRO A 393 25.08 -12.63 16.74
N ASN A 394 25.06 -13.93 16.44
CA ASN A 394 26.14 -14.71 15.79
C ASN A 394 26.43 -14.35 14.31
N ASN A 395 26.32 -13.10 13.89
CA ASN A 395 26.65 -12.67 12.53
C ASN A 395 27.99 -11.91 12.47
N ASN A 396 28.85 -12.27 11.51
CA ASN A 396 30.14 -11.61 11.21
C ASN A 396 29.94 -10.22 10.57
N THR A 397 29.14 -9.35 11.18
CA THR A 397 28.89 -8.01 10.67
C THR A 397 29.68 -6.98 11.48
N SER A 398 30.44 -6.14 10.78
CA SER A 398 31.14 -5.00 11.38
C SER A 398 30.13 -3.89 11.70
N TYR A 399 30.09 -3.45 12.96
CA TYR A 399 29.25 -2.33 13.40
C TYR A 399 30.14 -1.11 13.68
N THR A 400 29.76 0.05 13.15
CA THR A 400 30.44 1.34 13.42
C THR A 400 29.49 2.24 14.21
N PHE A 401 29.94 2.73 15.35
CA PHE A 401 29.19 3.66 16.20
C PHE A 401 29.82 5.06 16.12
N PRO A 402 29.02 6.15 16.04
CA PRO A 402 29.54 7.52 15.99
C PRO A 402 30.10 8.04 17.32
#